data_AF-A0A6I7WLL8-F1
#
_entry.id   AF-A0A6I7WLL8-F1
#
_cell.length_a   1.000
_cell.length_b   1.000
_cell.length_c   1.000
_cell.angle_alpha   90.00
_cell.angle_beta   90.00
_cell.angle_gamma   90.00
#
_symmetry.space_group_name_H-M   'P 1'
#
loop_
_entity.id
_entity.type
_entity.pdbx_description
1 polymer ?
#
loop_
_entity_poly.entity_id
_entity_poly.type
_entity_poly.pdbx_seq_one_letter_code
_entity_poly.pdbx_strand_id
1 'polypeptide(L)'
;MARILITRIMFIFWLMLLSLSISAYAGITEGIQYLSNQVQQDSSYASELLSIATHYQSTAEALDTFYVLNETQQSGIPSALEFLQNESFQGTEYLSRLIIAQVEYGQVDSILLSRLKSYQNQDGGFGEMAGFQSTSVDTAFALRAIQAANLVNQEVELKAMSYLLLQQRNDGGWSNGKNLSQSYVTALCIQVLAPYAKGYQNVLGTITLGQTYLYSQRVENGLWGEDYQSEVSQLLSS
;
A
#
# COMPACT_ATOMS: atom_id res chain seq x y z
N MET A 1 -31.04 54.21 -19.73
CA MET A 1 -31.29 52.75 -19.70
C MET A 1 -30.07 51.91 -20.11
N ALA A 2 -29.33 52.25 -21.18
CA ALA A 2 -28.19 51.44 -21.65
C ALA A 2 -27.03 51.25 -20.65
N ARG A 3 -26.69 52.26 -19.82
CA ARG A 3 -25.58 52.15 -18.84
C ARG A 3 -25.84 51.13 -17.72
N ILE A 4 -27.07 51.03 -17.23
CA ILE A 4 -27.46 50.09 -16.14
C ILE A 4 -27.51 48.64 -16.68
N LEU A 5 -27.81 48.49 -17.98
CA LEU A 5 -27.82 47.20 -18.66
C LEU A 5 -26.41 46.61 -18.80
N ILE A 6 -25.41 47.45 -19.13
CA ILE A 6 -24.01 47.05 -19.30
C ILE A 6 -23.38 46.64 -17.96
N THR A 7 -23.65 47.37 -16.87
CA THR A 7 -23.11 47.02 -15.53
C THR A 7 -23.67 45.70 -15.01
N ARG A 8 -24.95 45.39 -15.30
CA ARG A 8 -25.57 44.11 -14.94
C ARG A 8 -25.01 42.93 -15.74
N ILE A 9 -24.72 43.13 -17.03
CA ILE A 9 -24.11 42.10 -17.88
C ILE A 9 -22.67 41.79 -17.43
N MET A 10 -21.88 42.81 -17.09
CA MET A 10 -20.52 42.62 -16.57
C MET A 10 -20.49 41.92 -15.20
N PHE A 11 -21.45 42.20 -14.32
CA PHE A 11 -21.52 41.55 -12.99
C PHE A 11 -21.93 40.07 -13.09
N ILE A 12 -22.81 39.72 -14.04
CA ILE A 12 -23.21 38.33 -14.31
C ILE A 12 -22.05 37.53 -14.95
N PHE A 13 -21.25 38.17 -15.82
CA PHE A 13 -20.06 37.55 -16.42
C PHE A 13 -18.94 37.30 -15.39
N TRP A 14 -18.81 38.18 -14.38
CA TRP A 14 -17.85 38.00 -13.28
C TRP A 14 -18.27 36.91 -12.27
N LEU A 15 -19.57 36.75 -12.03
CA LEU A 15 -20.13 35.64 -11.23
C LEU A 15 -20.03 34.28 -11.95
N MET A 16 -20.08 34.24 -13.29
CA MET A 16 -19.82 33.02 -14.06
C MET A 16 -18.34 32.58 -14.03
N LEU A 17 -17.39 33.52 -13.90
CA LEU A 17 -15.97 33.18 -13.75
C LEU A 17 -15.62 32.63 -12.34
N LEU A 18 -16.42 32.95 -11.33
CA LEU A 18 -16.30 32.42 -9.95
C LEU A 18 -16.93 31.03 -9.75
N SER A 19 -17.59 30.47 -10.77
CA SER A 19 -18.22 29.14 -10.74
C SER A 19 -17.50 28.10 -11.62
N LEU A 20 -16.34 28.45 -12.18
CA LEU A 20 -15.40 27.46 -12.68
C LEU A 20 -14.71 26.82 -11.48
N SER A 21 -15.40 25.87 -10.84
CA SER A 21 -14.73 24.84 -10.07
C SER A 21 -13.74 24.17 -11.01
N ILE A 22 -12.47 24.56 -10.95
CA ILE A 22 -11.39 23.78 -11.56
C ILE A 22 -11.42 22.46 -10.80
N SER A 23 -12.14 21.50 -11.37
CA SER A 23 -12.00 20.12 -10.96
C SER A 23 -10.57 19.77 -11.33
N ALA A 24 -9.66 19.79 -10.36
CA ALA A 24 -8.35 19.21 -10.53
C ALA A 24 -8.58 17.71 -10.70
N TYR A 25 -8.77 17.28 -11.94
CA TYR A 25 -8.45 15.92 -12.31
C TYR A 25 -6.93 15.83 -12.18
N ALA A 26 -6.43 15.40 -11.02
CA ALA A 26 -5.09 14.85 -10.96
C ALA A 26 -5.14 13.58 -11.81
N GLY A 27 -4.76 13.71 -13.09
CA GLY A 27 -4.61 12.57 -13.98
C GLY A 27 -3.37 11.77 -13.58
N ILE A 28 -3.18 10.65 -14.26
CA ILE A 28 -2.01 9.79 -14.08
C ILE A 28 -0.71 10.60 -14.29
N THR A 29 -0.68 11.47 -15.31
CA THR A 29 0.46 12.34 -15.63
C THR A 29 0.80 13.29 -14.48
N GLU A 30 -0.18 13.99 -13.92
CA GLU A 30 0.02 14.92 -12.79
C GLU A 30 0.48 14.17 -11.53
N GLY A 31 -0.03 12.95 -11.31
CA GLY A 31 0.40 12.08 -10.22
C GLY A 31 1.85 11.62 -10.35
N ILE A 32 2.26 11.18 -11.55
CA ILE A 32 3.65 10.83 -11.85
C ILE A 32 4.56 12.03 -11.63
N GLN A 33 4.17 13.21 -12.15
CA GLN A 33 4.94 14.44 -11.95
C GLN A 33 5.06 14.81 -10.47
N TYR A 34 3.98 14.67 -9.70
CA TYR A 34 4.00 14.91 -8.27
C TYR A 34 5.00 13.99 -7.56
N LEU A 35 4.92 12.68 -7.82
CA LEU A 35 5.82 11.67 -7.25
C LEU A 35 7.28 11.94 -7.63
N SER A 36 7.57 12.22 -8.91
CA SER A 36 8.92 12.52 -9.38
C SER A 36 9.54 13.76 -8.72
N ASN A 37 8.71 14.69 -8.22
CA ASN A 37 9.16 15.87 -7.48
C ASN A 37 9.35 15.64 -5.97
N GLN A 38 9.00 14.47 -5.42
CA GLN A 38 9.19 14.15 -3.99
C GLN A 38 10.59 13.57 -3.66
N VAL A 39 11.52 13.59 -4.61
CA VAL A 39 12.89 13.10 -4.38
C VAL A 39 13.62 13.99 -3.37
N GLN A 40 14.24 13.36 -2.38
CA GLN A 40 14.97 13.99 -1.30
C GLN A 40 16.48 14.03 -1.58
N GLN A 41 17.24 14.72 -0.72
CA GLN A 41 18.70 14.83 -0.87
C GLN A 41 19.42 13.49 -0.75
N ASP A 42 18.88 12.54 0.01
CA ASP A 42 19.38 11.17 0.18
C ASP A 42 18.87 10.22 -0.92
N SER A 43 18.22 10.74 -1.95
CA SER A 43 17.60 9.99 -3.06
C SER A 43 16.39 9.13 -2.69
N SER A 44 15.90 9.22 -1.46
CA SER A 44 14.59 8.66 -1.09
C SER A 44 13.45 9.46 -1.72
N TYR A 45 12.28 8.84 -1.84
CA TYR A 45 11.02 9.55 -2.04
C TYR A 45 10.31 9.65 -0.69
N ALA A 46 9.97 10.87 -0.30
CA ALA A 46 9.18 11.14 0.89
C ALA A 46 8.33 12.39 0.67
N SER A 47 7.11 12.37 1.22
CA SER A 47 6.25 13.55 1.27
C SER A 47 6.43 14.30 2.60
N GLU A 48 5.46 15.16 2.93
CA GLU A 48 5.40 16.03 4.11
C GLU A 48 6.14 15.55 5.37
N LEU A 49 6.73 16.51 6.11
CA LEU A 49 7.52 16.32 7.33
C LEU A 49 6.83 15.52 8.46
N LEU A 50 5.52 15.33 8.41
CA LEU A 50 4.72 14.61 9.41
C LEU A 50 4.16 13.27 8.89
N SER A 51 4.69 12.75 7.78
CA SER A 51 4.30 11.44 7.26
C SER A 51 4.55 10.35 8.30
N ILE A 52 3.54 9.50 8.52
CA ILE A 52 3.69 8.27 9.33
C ILE A 52 4.50 7.19 8.61
N ALA A 53 4.59 7.28 7.27
CA ALA A 53 5.36 6.34 6.47
C ALA A 53 6.83 6.74 6.52
N THR A 54 7.69 5.74 6.73
CA THR A 54 9.13 5.92 6.63
C THR A 54 9.52 6.29 5.19
N HIS A 55 10.68 6.93 5.03
CA HIS A 55 11.25 7.20 3.71
C HIS A 55 11.44 5.92 2.91
N TYR A 56 11.78 4.81 3.58
CA TYR A 56 11.89 3.49 2.98
C TYR A 56 10.58 3.00 2.37
N GLN A 57 9.49 3.03 3.15
CA GLN A 57 8.17 2.63 2.69
C GLN A 57 7.70 3.51 1.52
N SER A 58 7.85 4.83 1.66
CA SER A 58 7.46 5.80 0.64
C SER A 58 8.23 5.61 -0.66
N THR A 59 9.54 5.34 -0.57
CA THR A 59 10.40 5.03 -1.72
C THR A 59 9.99 3.75 -2.43
N ALA A 60 9.74 2.68 -1.66
CA ALA A 60 9.30 1.40 -2.24
C ALA A 60 7.93 1.52 -2.93
N GLU A 61 6.96 2.21 -2.31
CA GLU A 61 5.64 2.44 -2.92
C GLU A 61 5.73 3.32 -4.18
N ALA A 62 6.61 4.33 -4.19
CA ALA A 62 6.84 5.15 -5.38
C ALA A 62 7.40 4.32 -6.56
N LEU A 63 8.38 3.46 -6.29
CA LEU A 63 8.96 2.56 -7.29
C LEU A 63 7.94 1.54 -7.82
N ASP A 64 7.18 0.89 -6.95
CA ASP A 64 6.10 -0.03 -7.33
C ASP A 64 5.02 0.69 -8.17
N THR A 65 4.65 1.91 -7.77
CA THR A 65 3.70 2.75 -8.53
C THR A 65 4.23 3.09 -9.92
N PHE A 66 5.49 3.51 -10.06
CA PHE A 66 6.08 3.75 -11.37
C PHE A 66 6.10 2.49 -12.23
N TYR A 67 6.38 1.32 -11.63
CA TYR A 67 6.39 0.05 -12.35
C TYR A 67 5.00 -0.31 -12.87
N VAL A 68 3.98 -0.25 -12.01
CA VAL A 68 2.57 -0.54 -12.36
C VAL A 68 2.04 0.41 -13.44
N LEU A 69 2.48 1.67 -13.43
CA LEU A 69 2.12 2.68 -14.43
C LEU A 69 2.97 2.61 -15.72
N ASN A 70 3.93 1.67 -15.80
CA ASN A 70 4.86 1.52 -16.92
C ASN A 70 5.76 2.76 -17.14
N GLU A 71 6.08 3.47 -16.06
CA GLU A 71 6.96 4.65 -16.00
C GLU A 71 8.38 4.26 -15.54
N THR A 72 8.93 3.19 -16.11
CA THR A 72 10.18 2.58 -15.60
C THR A 72 11.47 3.32 -15.97
N GLN A 73 11.35 4.53 -16.56
CA GLN A 73 12.48 5.34 -17.04
C GLN A 73 12.64 6.67 -16.30
N GLN A 74 11.90 6.87 -15.19
CA GLN A 74 12.07 8.06 -14.34
C GLN A 74 13.52 8.16 -13.84
N SER A 75 14.12 9.34 -13.93
CA SER A 75 15.55 9.54 -13.66
C SER A 75 15.97 9.25 -12.21
N GLY A 76 15.03 9.31 -11.26
CA GLY A 76 15.28 9.03 -9.84
C GLY A 76 15.26 7.54 -9.48
N ILE A 77 14.82 6.66 -10.39
CA ILE A 77 14.71 5.21 -10.12
C ILE A 77 16.06 4.58 -9.70
N PRO A 78 17.18 4.80 -10.43
CA PRO A 78 18.44 4.14 -10.07
C PRO A 78 18.94 4.51 -8.67
N SER A 79 18.85 5.79 -8.28
CA SER A 79 19.29 6.25 -6.96
C SER A 79 18.33 5.84 -5.84
N ALA A 80 17.03 5.74 -6.12
CA ALA A 80 16.05 5.23 -5.16
C ALA A 80 16.21 3.72 -4.91
N LEU A 81 16.57 2.94 -5.93
CA LEU A 81 16.92 1.52 -5.77
C LEU A 81 18.17 1.36 -4.90
N GLU A 82 19.20 2.18 -5.12
CA GLU A 82 20.41 2.19 -4.27
C GLU A 82 20.08 2.58 -2.82
N PHE A 83 19.21 3.56 -2.61
CA PHE A 83 18.72 3.93 -1.29
C PHE A 83 18.07 2.74 -0.56
N LEU A 84 17.17 1.99 -1.22
CA LEU A 84 16.55 0.81 -0.61
C LEU A 84 17.57 -0.31 -0.31
N GLN A 85 18.60 -0.48 -1.15
CA GLN A 85 19.63 -1.51 -0.98
C GLN A 85 20.57 -1.22 0.19
N ASN A 86 20.80 0.05 0.51
CA ASN A 86 21.71 0.47 1.57
C ASN A 86 21.06 0.50 2.97
N GLU A 87 19.78 0.19 3.08
CA GLU A 87 19.10 0.08 4.38
C GLU A 87 19.65 -1.10 5.19
N SER A 88 19.98 -0.82 6.45
CA SER A 88 20.53 -1.78 7.40
C SER A 88 19.46 -2.63 8.08
N PHE A 89 18.24 -2.09 8.21
CA PHE A 89 17.12 -2.81 8.81
C PHE A 89 16.59 -3.88 7.86
N GLN A 90 16.51 -5.11 8.35
CA GLN A 90 16.17 -6.31 7.56
C GLN A 90 14.92 -7.00 8.08
N GLY A 91 13.91 -6.22 8.45
CA GLY A 91 12.59 -6.75 8.79
C GLY A 91 11.85 -7.31 7.57
N THR A 92 10.83 -8.14 7.80
CA THR A 92 10.05 -8.82 6.75
C THR A 92 9.47 -7.86 5.73
N GLU A 93 8.82 -6.76 6.17
CA GLU A 93 8.29 -5.75 5.26
C GLU A 93 9.41 -5.15 4.38
N TYR A 94 10.53 -4.77 5.00
CA TYR A 94 11.64 -4.12 4.31
C TYR A 94 12.27 -5.05 3.27
N LEU A 95 12.60 -6.28 3.67
CA LEU A 95 13.11 -7.30 2.75
C LEU A 95 12.14 -7.56 1.61
N SER A 96 10.84 -7.65 1.90
CA SER A 96 9.82 -7.92 0.89
C SER A 96 9.72 -6.79 -0.14
N ARG A 97 9.74 -5.54 0.31
CA ARG A 97 9.73 -4.33 -0.54
C ARG A 97 10.99 -4.26 -1.42
N LEU A 98 12.16 -4.52 -0.86
CA LEU A 98 13.42 -4.58 -1.63
C LEU A 98 13.38 -5.68 -2.69
N ILE A 99 12.90 -6.87 -2.32
CA ILE A 99 12.77 -8.00 -3.25
C ILE A 99 11.84 -7.63 -4.41
N ILE A 100 10.66 -7.04 -4.12
CA ILE A 100 9.72 -6.60 -5.15
C ILE A 100 10.37 -5.59 -6.08
N ALA A 101 10.99 -4.54 -5.54
CA ALA A 101 11.68 -3.54 -6.36
C ALA A 101 12.81 -4.13 -7.22
N GLN A 102 13.58 -5.09 -6.70
CA GLN A 102 14.63 -5.77 -7.47
C GLN A 102 14.07 -6.68 -8.58
N VAL A 103 12.92 -7.33 -8.35
CA VAL A 103 12.23 -8.11 -9.39
C VAL A 103 11.73 -7.19 -10.51
N GLU A 104 11.15 -6.05 -10.15
CA GLU A 104 10.53 -5.12 -11.09
C GLU A 104 11.55 -4.40 -11.98
N TYR A 105 12.66 -3.97 -11.40
CA TYR A 105 13.67 -3.16 -12.08
C TYR A 105 14.96 -3.92 -12.42
N GLY A 106 15.01 -5.24 -12.24
CA GLY A 106 16.21 -6.02 -12.49
C GLY A 106 16.05 -7.52 -12.19
N GLN A 107 17.08 -8.11 -11.58
CA GLN A 107 17.00 -9.46 -11.03
C GLN A 107 17.10 -9.41 -9.51
N VAL A 108 16.31 -10.26 -8.87
CA VAL A 108 16.31 -10.43 -7.42
C VAL A 108 17.55 -11.16 -6.93
N ASP A 109 18.15 -10.66 -5.85
CA ASP A 109 19.22 -11.37 -5.15
C ASP A 109 18.66 -12.61 -4.43
N SER A 110 19.13 -13.79 -4.85
CA SER A 110 18.79 -15.08 -4.24
C SER A 110 19.07 -15.16 -2.74
N ILE A 111 20.01 -14.36 -2.22
CA ILE A 111 20.33 -14.26 -0.79
C ILE A 111 19.18 -13.60 -0.03
N LEU A 112 18.59 -12.53 -0.57
CA LEU A 112 17.44 -11.85 0.04
C LEU A 112 16.23 -12.77 0.09
N LEU A 113 15.95 -13.50 -0.99
CA LEU A 113 14.88 -14.50 -1.01
C LEU A 113 15.12 -15.61 0.01
N SER A 114 16.33 -16.12 0.11
CA SER A 114 16.68 -17.16 1.09
C SER A 114 16.54 -16.64 2.52
N ARG A 115 16.92 -15.39 2.77
CA ARG A 115 16.74 -14.73 4.07
C ARG A 115 15.26 -14.56 4.41
N LEU A 116 14.46 -14.01 3.50
CA LEU A 116 13.02 -13.88 3.71
C LEU A 116 12.38 -15.23 4.04
N LYS A 117 12.67 -16.28 3.26
CA LYS A 117 12.18 -17.65 3.51
C LYS A 117 12.56 -18.17 4.90
N SER A 118 13.72 -17.79 5.43
CA SER A 118 14.16 -18.21 6.77
C SER A 118 13.34 -17.57 7.90
N TYR A 119 12.53 -16.55 7.62
CA TYR A 119 11.66 -15.91 8.60
C TYR A 119 10.29 -16.60 8.72
N GLN A 120 9.99 -17.59 7.87
CA GLN A 120 8.75 -18.37 8.00
C GLN A 120 8.80 -19.28 9.24
N ASN A 121 7.79 -19.16 10.09
CA ASN A 121 7.62 -19.98 11.27
C ASN A 121 6.90 -21.31 10.97
N GLN A 122 6.86 -22.20 11.96
CA GLN A 122 6.20 -23.50 11.84
C GLN A 122 4.69 -23.40 11.58
N ASP A 123 4.04 -22.31 11.99
CA ASP A 123 2.62 -22.03 11.72
C ASP A 123 2.37 -21.57 10.27
N GLY A 124 3.42 -21.41 9.48
CA GLY A 124 3.39 -20.98 8.08
C GLY A 124 3.40 -19.47 7.87
N GLY A 125 3.22 -18.68 8.94
CA GLY A 125 3.31 -17.23 8.89
C GLY A 125 4.75 -16.73 9.01
N PHE A 126 4.91 -15.43 8.86
CA PHE A 126 6.17 -14.70 9.00
C PHE A 126 6.02 -13.69 10.13
N GLY A 127 7.07 -13.52 10.94
CA GLY A 127 7.19 -12.40 11.88
C GLY A 127 8.14 -11.34 11.35
N GLU A 128 8.36 -10.26 12.10
CA GLU A 128 9.24 -9.16 11.70
C GLU A 128 10.66 -9.63 11.32
N MET A 129 11.21 -10.61 12.04
CA MET A 129 12.48 -11.27 11.74
C MET A 129 12.42 -12.77 12.09
N ALA A 130 13.49 -13.51 11.78
CA ALA A 130 13.60 -14.93 12.16
C ALA A 130 13.31 -15.16 13.65
N GLY A 131 12.35 -16.05 13.93
CA GLY A 131 11.95 -16.42 15.29
C GLY A 131 10.97 -15.47 15.98
N PHE A 132 10.59 -14.36 15.35
CA PHE A 132 9.55 -13.47 15.86
C PHE A 132 8.17 -14.07 15.58
N GLN A 133 7.19 -13.69 16.40
CA GLN A 133 5.82 -14.18 16.24
C GLN A 133 5.25 -13.80 14.88
N SER A 134 4.57 -14.75 14.22
CA SER A 134 3.91 -14.51 12.96
C SER A 134 2.80 -13.45 13.06
N THR A 135 2.72 -12.56 12.07
CA THR A 135 1.63 -11.59 11.94
C THR A 135 1.00 -11.62 10.54
N SER A 136 -0.25 -11.15 10.43
CA SER A 136 -0.92 -11.02 9.13
C SER A 136 -0.19 -10.04 8.19
N VAL A 137 0.38 -8.96 8.75
CA VAL A 137 1.09 -7.93 7.97
C VAL A 137 2.39 -8.48 7.40
N ASP A 138 3.24 -9.04 8.25
CA ASP A 138 4.52 -9.62 7.83
C ASP A 138 4.31 -10.78 6.85
N THR A 139 3.33 -11.65 7.13
CA THR A 139 3.01 -12.78 6.24
C THR A 139 2.50 -12.30 4.89
N ALA A 140 1.69 -11.24 4.84
CA ALA A 140 1.20 -10.73 3.57
C ALA A 140 2.32 -10.06 2.76
N PHE A 141 3.21 -9.26 3.38
CA PHE A 141 4.39 -8.73 2.69
C PHE A 141 5.30 -9.85 2.15
N ALA A 142 5.60 -10.85 2.97
CA ALA A 142 6.42 -11.98 2.54
C ALA A 142 5.78 -12.74 1.37
N LEU A 143 4.47 -12.99 1.43
CA LEU A 143 3.74 -13.66 0.35
C LEU A 143 3.77 -12.85 -0.94
N ARG A 144 3.59 -11.52 -0.87
CA ARG A 144 3.68 -10.63 -2.02
C ARG A 144 5.06 -10.73 -2.70
N ALA A 145 6.14 -10.72 -1.92
CA ALA A 145 7.50 -10.83 -2.45
C ALA A 145 7.80 -12.21 -3.06
N ILE A 146 7.32 -13.29 -2.44
CA ILE A 146 7.43 -14.66 -2.97
C ILE A 146 6.70 -14.80 -4.31
N GLN A 147 5.50 -14.21 -4.41
CA GLN A 147 4.72 -14.16 -5.65
C GLN A 147 5.43 -13.37 -6.75
N ALA A 148 5.95 -12.17 -6.41
CA ALA A 148 6.69 -11.33 -7.35
C ALA A 148 7.92 -12.07 -7.90
N ALA A 149 8.67 -12.78 -7.05
CA ALA A 149 9.82 -13.58 -7.46
C ALA A 149 9.47 -14.86 -8.24
N ASN A 150 8.19 -15.05 -8.62
CA ASN A 150 7.69 -16.19 -9.38
C ASN A 150 8.03 -17.55 -8.75
N LEU A 151 8.06 -17.61 -7.41
CA LEU A 151 8.29 -18.84 -6.65
C LEU A 151 6.99 -19.61 -6.44
N VAL A 152 6.27 -19.85 -7.54
CA VAL A 152 4.92 -20.42 -7.55
C VAL A 152 4.93 -21.90 -7.15
N ASN A 153 3.91 -22.31 -6.39
CA ASN A 153 3.68 -23.64 -5.85
C ASN A 153 4.80 -24.18 -4.97
N GLN A 154 5.56 -23.29 -4.33
CA GLN A 154 6.53 -23.70 -3.31
C GLN A 154 5.84 -23.87 -1.96
N GLU A 155 6.35 -24.79 -1.14
CA GLU A 155 5.83 -25.05 0.21
C GLU A 155 5.72 -23.77 1.05
N VAL A 156 6.70 -22.86 0.91
CA VAL A 156 6.72 -21.57 1.60
C VAL A 156 5.52 -20.69 1.24
N GLU A 157 5.14 -20.62 -0.03
CA GLU A 157 4.02 -19.84 -0.55
C GLU A 157 2.69 -20.40 -0.02
N LEU A 158 2.50 -21.72 -0.15
CA LEU A 158 1.27 -22.38 0.26
C LEU A 158 1.03 -22.31 1.77
N LYS A 159 2.11 -22.36 2.58
CA LYS A 159 2.05 -22.17 4.03
C LYS A 159 1.68 -20.74 4.40
N ALA A 160 2.25 -19.75 3.74
CA ALA A 160 1.93 -18.34 3.97
C ALA A 160 0.47 -18.03 3.64
N MET A 161 0.00 -18.51 2.47
CA MET A 161 -1.41 -18.43 2.08
C MET A 161 -2.30 -19.08 3.15
N SER A 162 -1.98 -20.32 3.57
CA SER A 162 -2.77 -21.06 4.57
C SER A 162 -2.83 -20.33 5.91
N TYR A 163 -1.71 -19.75 6.36
CA TYR A 163 -1.68 -18.93 7.56
C TYR A 163 -2.67 -17.75 7.46
N LEU A 164 -2.65 -16.99 6.37
CA LEU A 164 -3.57 -15.85 6.19
C LEU A 164 -5.04 -16.27 6.17
N LEU A 165 -5.37 -17.41 5.55
CA LEU A 165 -6.74 -17.95 5.60
C LEU A 165 -7.20 -18.26 7.03
N LEU A 166 -6.29 -18.76 7.88
CA LEU A 166 -6.58 -19.08 9.28
C LEU A 166 -6.65 -17.83 10.18
N GLN A 167 -5.99 -16.73 9.79
CA GLN A 167 -6.02 -15.47 10.56
C GLN A 167 -7.25 -14.59 10.28
N GLN A 168 -8.09 -14.94 9.30
CA GLN A 168 -9.31 -14.19 9.04
C GLN A 168 -10.23 -14.25 10.26
N ARG A 169 -10.73 -13.09 10.69
CA ARG A 169 -11.59 -12.97 11.87
C ARG A 169 -13.06 -13.18 11.49
N ASN A 170 -13.90 -13.36 12.52
CA ASN A 170 -15.34 -13.61 12.34
C ASN A 170 -16.09 -12.47 11.63
N ASP A 171 -15.56 -11.24 11.68
CA ASP A 171 -16.12 -10.08 10.98
C ASP A 171 -15.66 -10.00 9.50
N GLY A 172 -14.83 -10.95 9.05
CA GLY A 172 -14.27 -11.03 7.70
C GLY A 172 -12.94 -10.28 7.53
N GLY A 173 -12.52 -9.47 8.50
CA GLY A 173 -11.29 -8.70 8.42
C GLY A 173 -10.05 -9.43 8.94
N TRP A 174 -8.91 -8.76 8.83
CA TRP A 174 -7.63 -9.15 9.42
C TRP A 174 -7.11 -8.04 10.32
N SER A 175 -6.32 -8.43 11.31
CA SER A 175 -5.64 -7.52 12.24
C SER A 175 -4.15 -7.81 12.29
N ASN A 176 -3.38 -6.82 12.72
CA ASN A 176 -2.03 -7.07 13.20
C ASN A 176 -2.10 -7.43 14.70
N GLY A 177 -1.82 -8.70 15.04
CA GLY A 177 -1.92 -9.21 16.40
C GLY A 177 -3.37 -9.32 16.91
N LYS A 178 -3.56 -9.13 18.23
CA LYS A 178 -4.85 -9.37 18.92
C LYS A 178 -5.87 -8.22 18.81
N ASN A 179 -5.57 -7.20 18.00
CA ASN A 179 -6.40 -6.03 17.82
C ASN A 179 -7.70 -6.35 17.05
N LEU A 180 -8.59 -5.35 16.96
CA LEU A 180 -9.72 -5.39 16.03
C LEU A 180 -9.21 -5.48 14.58
N SER A 181 -10.07 -5.96 13.68
CA SER A 181 -9.81 -5.92 12.25
C SER A 181 -9.48 -4.51 11.79
N GLN A 182 -8.55 -4.40 10.84
CA GLN A 182 -8.04 -3.13 10.30
C GLN A 182 -8.20 -3.11 8.78
N SER A 183 -8.68 -1.99 8.24
CA SER A 183 -8.90 -1.82 6.78
C SER A 183 -7.61 -2.05 5.99
N TYR A 184 -6.50 -1.45 6.42
CA TYR A 184 -5.19 -1.62 5.78
C TYR A 184 -4.75 -3.09 5.71
N VAL A 185 -4.74 -3.78 6.87
CA VAL A 185 -4.30 -5.19 6.94
C VAL A 185 -5.22 -6.10 6.13
N THR A 186 -6.53 -5.82 6.15
CA THR A 186 -7.51 -6.57 5.37
C THR A 186 -7.29 -6.40 3.87
N ALA A 187 -7.08 -5.16 3.40
CA ALA A 187 -6.78 -4.89 1.99
C ALA A 187 -5.49 -5.58 1.54
N LEU A 188 -4.44 -5.52 2.35
CA LEU A 188 -3.16 -6.19 2.09
C LEU A 188 -3.34 -7.71 1.96
N CYS A 189 -4.08 -8.34 2.88
CA CYS A 189 -4.37 -9.78 2.83
C CYS A 189 -5.19 -10.15 1.59
N ILE A 190 -6.21 -9.36 1.24
CA ILE A 190 -7.01 -9.59 0.02
C ILE A 190 -6.14 -9.50 -1.23
N GLN A 191 -5.26 -8.50 -1.32
CA GLN A 191 -4.38 -8.30 -2.47
C GLN A 191 -3.52 -9.54 -2.75
N VAL A 192 -2.90 -10.12 -1.71
CA VAL A 192 -2.01 -11.28 -1.87
C VAL A 192 -2.77 -12.60 -2.00
N LEU A 193 -4.02 -12.67 -1.54
CA LEU A 193 -4.88 -13.85 -1.72
C LEU A 193 -5.56 -13.90 -3.09
N ALA A 194 -5.78 -12.75 -3.73
CA ALA A 194 -6.51 -12.63 -5.00
C ALA A 194 -6.02 -13.56 -6.12
N PRO A 195 -4.70 -13.77 -6.33
CA PRO A 195 -4.21 -14.69 -7.37
C PRO A 195 -4.71 -16.14 -7.21
N TYR A 196 -5.01 -16.58 -5.99
CA TYR A 196 -5.46 -17.95 -5.71
C TYR A 196 -6.97 -18.16 -5.85
N ALA A 197 -7.76 -17.10 -5.99
CA ALA A 197 -9.22 -17.15 -5.96
C ALA A 197 -9.83 -18.09 -7.02
N LYS A 198 -9.18 -18.23 -8.18
CA LYS A 198 -9.64 -19.12 -9.26
C LYS A 198 -9.33 -20.60 -8.99
N GLY A 199 -8.28 -20.90 -8.23
CA GLY A 199 -7.83 -22.26 -7.96
C GLY A 199 -8.44 -22.86 -6.69
N TYR A 200 -8.86 -22.02 -5.75
CA TYR A 200 -9.24 -22.44 -4.40
C TYR A 200 -10.53 -21.74 -3.96
N GLN A 201 -11.65 -22.48 -3.90
CA GLN A 201 -12.97 -21.93 -3.56
C GLN A 201 -13.03 -21.32 -2.16
N ASN A 202 -12.31 -21.91 -1.19
CA ASN A 202 -12.18 -21.35 0.15
C ASN A 202 -11.48 -19.98 0.13
N VAL A 203 -10.49 -19.77 -0.74
CA VAL A 203 -9.82 -18.47 -0.88
C VAL A 203 -10.77 -17.42 -1.43
N LEU A 204 -11.59 -17.76 -2.43
CA LEU A 204 -12.60 -16.85 -2.98
C LEU A 204 -13.63 -16.43 -1.90
N GLY A 205 -14.08 -17.37 -1.07
CA GLY A 205 -14.98 -17.08 0.06
C GLY A 205 -14.33 -16.14 1.08
N THR A 206 -13.08 -16.42 1.46
CA THR A 206 -12.28 -15.56 2.34
C THR A 206 -12.13 -14.14 1.79
N ILE A 207 -11.82 -13.97 0.50
CA ILE A 207 -11.74 -12.65 -0.15
C ILE A 207 -13.08 -11.93 -0.10
N THR A 208 -14.19 -12.63 -0.37
CA THR A 208 -15.53 -12.04 -0.38
C THR A 208 -15.93 -11.52 1.00
N LEU A 209 -15.60 -12.25 2.06
CA LEU A 209 -15.80 -11.80 3.44
C LEU A 209 -14.94 -10.58 3.77
N GLY A 210 -13.67 -10.56 3.35
CA GLY A 210 -12.79 -9.40 3.50
C GLY A 210 -13.29 -8.16 2.78
N GLN A 211 -13.79 -8.32 1.54
CA GLN A 211 -14.41 -7.24 0.79
C GLN A 211 -15.68 -6.72 1.49
N THR A 212 -16.48 -7.62 2.07
CA THR A 212 -17.68 -7.24 2.85
C THR A 212 -17.30 -6.44 4.09
N TYR A 213 -16.28 -6.90 4.84
CA TYR A 213 -15.72 -6.14 5.96
C TYR A 213 -15.31 -4.75 5.49
N LEU A 214 -14.50 -4.66 4.43
CA LEU A 214 -14.07 -3.39 3.86
C LEU A 214 -15.28 -2.50 3.52
N TYR A 215 -16.26 -2.97 2.75
CA TYR A 215 -17.44 -2.18 2.42
C TYR A 215 -18.19 -1.65 3.65
N SER A 216 -18.16 -2.36 4.78
CA SER A 216 -18.75 -1.90 6.04
C SER A 216 -17.98 -0.76 6.72
N GLN A 217 -16.70 -0.58 6.41
CA GLN A 217 -15.85 0.50 6.94
C GLN A 217 -15.95 1.80 6.13
N ARG A 218 -16.74 1.79 5.04
CA ARG A 218 -16.93 2.97 4.18
C ARG A 218 -17.88 3.97 4.86
N VAL A 219 -17.41 5.20 5.06
CA VAL A 219 -18.24 6.30 5.59
C VAL A 219 -19.12 6.91 4.49
N GLU A 220 -20.14 7.69 4.88
CA GLU A 220 -21.23 8.17 4.01
C GLU A 220 -20.78 9.01 2.79
N ASN A 221 -19.60 9.64 2.86
CA ASN A 221 -18.99 10.36 1.73
C ASN A 221 -18.21 9.46 0.76
N GLY A 222 -18.23 8.15 0.99
CA GLY A 222 -17.57 7.16 0.16
C GLY A 222 -16.08 6.96 0.46
N LEU A 223 -15.52 7.64 1.46
CA LEU A 223 -14.15 7.47 1.93
C LEU A 223 -14.03 6.29 2.92
N TRP A 224 -12.78 5.90 3.18
CA TRP A 224 -12.42 4.82 4.07
C TRP A 224 -11.84 5.45 5.34
N GLY A 225 -12.48 5.21 6.49
CA GLY A 225 -11.97 5.70 7.77
C GLY A 225 -10.84 4.81 8.29
N GLU A 226 -9.81 5.43 8.85
CA GLU A 226 -8.91 4.78 9.80
C GLU A 226 -9.10 5.45 11.16
N ASP A 227 -9.42 4.64 12.19
CA ASP A 227 -9.71 5.12 13.55
C ASP A 227 -8.52 5.74 14.30
N TYR A 228 -7.35 5.88 13.67
CA TYR A 228 -6.21 6.57 14.28
C TYR A 228 -6.48 8.06 14.55
N GLN A 229 -7.38 8.69 13.79
CA GLN A 229 -7.83 10.08 14.03
C GLN A 229 -8.90 10.16 15.13
N SER A 230 -9.67 9.09 15.36
CA SER A 230 -10.74 9.03 16.35
C SER A 230 -10.20 9.06 17.79
N GLU A 231 -9.08 8.39 18.05
CA GLU A 231 -8.49 8.28 19.39
C GLU A 231 -7.75 9.56 19.83
N VAL A 232 -7.05 10.24 18.91
CA VAL A 232 -6.32 11.48 19.25
C VAL A 232 -7.28 12.65 19.50
N SER A 233 -8.41 12.72 18.78
CA SER A 233 -9.43 13.73 19.06
C SER A 233 -10.18 13.50 20.37
N GLN A 234 -10.35 12.25 20.83
CA GLN A 234 -11.00 11.99 22.12
C GLN A 234 -10.09 12.32 23.31
N LEU A 235 -8.79 12.03 23.23
CA LEU A 235 -7.82 12.34 24.29
C LEU A 235 -7.52 13.84 24.48
N LEU A 236 -7.82 14.68 23.49
CA LEU A 236 -7.71 16.14 23.61
C LEU A 236 -9.03 16.82 24.02
N SER A 237 -10.09 16.03 24.28
CA SER A 237 -11.42 16.51 24.67
C SER A 237 -11.88 16.03 26.06
N SER A 238 -11.00 15.37 26.82
CA SER A 238 -11.20 14.98 28.23
C SER A 238 -10.24 15.73 29.15
#